data_AF-A0A2E0XNB0-F1
#
_entry.id   AF-A0A2E0XNB0-F1
#
_cell.length_a   1.000
_cell.length_b   1.000
_cell.length_c   1.000
_cell.angle_alpha   90.00
_cell.angle_beta   90.00
_cell.angle_gamma   90.00
#
_symmetry.space_group_name_H-M   'P 1'
#
loop_
_entity.id
_entity.type
_entity.pdbx_description
1 polymer ?
#
loop_
_entity_poly.entity_id
_entity_poly.type
_entity_poly.pdbx_seq_one_letter_code
_entity_poly.pdbx_strand_id
1 'polypeptide(L)' 'MPAQDVHIMKNPTDASVSPWYKLSSDDTLCTPEWVFEKFDLKCFAPKNDRN' A
#
# COMPACT_ATOMS: atom_id res chain seq x y z
N MET A 1 8.05 -29.13 2.46
CA MET A 1 7.24 -27.94 2.13
C MET A 1 7.99 -26.71 2.61
N PRO A 2 8.51 -25.83 1.74
CA PRO A 2 9.17 -24.61 2.18
C PRO A 2 8.11 -23.57 2.53
N ALA A 3 8.21 -23.01 3.73
CA ALA A 3 7.43 -21.82 4.09
C ALA A 3 8.05 -20.62 3.37
N GLN A 4 7.21 -19.81 2.74
CA GLN A 4 7.66 -18.55 2.14
C GLN A 4 7.85 -17.50 3.25
N ASP A 5 8.95 -16.75 3.19
CA ASP A 5 9.22 -15.65 4.11
C ASP A 5 8.35 -14.44 3.77
N VAL A 6 7.74 -13.84 4.80
CA VAL A 6 7.00 -12.58 4.71
C VAL A 6 7.84 -11.48 5.34
N HIS A 7 8.09 -10.40 4.60
CA HIS A 7 8.77 -9.22 5.13
C HIS A 7 7.77 -8.07 5.33
N ILE A 8 7.71 -7.53 6.55
CA ILE A 8 6.88 -6.36 6.90
C ILE A 8 7.78 -5.13 6.89
N MET A 9 7.48 -4.14 6.05
CA MET A 9 8.25 -2.90 5.98
C MET A 9 7.86 -1.92 7.09
N LYS A 10 8.87 -1.30 7.70
CA LYS A 10 8.67 -0.21 8.66
C LYS A 10 8.33 1.08 7.93
N ASN A 11 7.30 1.78 8.40
CA ASN A 11 6.98 3.12 7.92
C ASN A 11 8.05 4.13 8.39
N PRO A 12 8.85 4.74 7.49
CA PRO A 12 9.88 5.72 7.87
C PRO A 12 9.29 7.10 8.18
N THR A 13 8.06 7.37 7.75
CA THR A 13 7.41 8.69 7.80
C THR A 13 6.65 8.92 9.11
N ASP A 14 6.04 7.88 9.68
CA ASP A 14 5.32 7.95 10.95
C ASP A 14 5.55 6.69 11.79
N ALA A 15 6.44 6.80 12.77
CA ALA A 15 6.78 5.70 13.68
C ALA A 15 5.61 5.30 14.59
N SER A 16 4.63 6.19 14.82
CA SER A 16 3.53 5.96 15.76
C SER A 16 2.49 4.97 15.23
N VAL A 17 2.37 4.89 13.90
CA VAL A 17 1.45 3.96 13.21
C VAL A 17 2.17 2.85 12.45
N SER A 18 3.51 2.86 12.45
CA SER A 18 4.33 1.80 11.86
C SER A 18 3.91 0.42 12.38
N PRO A 19 3.78 -0.59 11.49
CA PRO A 19 4.20 -0.64 10.08
C PRO A 19 3.16 -0.08 9.09
N TRP A 20 2.04 0.43 9.58
CA TRP A 20 0.96 0.92 8.73
C TRP A 20 1.25 2.32 8.19
N TYR A 21 0.62 2.63 7.07
CA TYR A 21 0.73 3.90 6.39
C TYR A 21 -0.63 4.59 6.34
N LYS A 22 -0.66 5.88 6.67
CA LYS A 22 -1.86 6.69 6.52
C LYS A 22 -1.97 7.11 5.06
N LEU A 23 -3.15 6.94 4.48
CA LEU A 23 -3.47 7.50 3.18
C LEU A 23 -3.91 8.96 3.41
N SER A 24 -3.00 9.90 3.19
CA SER A 24 -3.33 11.31 3.07
C SER A 24 -4.01 11.59 1.72
N SER A 25 -4.79 12.66 1.65
CA SER A 25 -5.32 13.16 0.39
C SER A 25 -4.22 13.64 -0.56
N ASP A 26 -3.03 13.93 -0.04
CA ASP A 26 -1.81 14.20 -0.81
C ASP A 26 -1.35 12.95 -1.56
N ASP A 27 -1.08 13.13 -2.84
CA ASP A 27 -1.07 12.08 -3.87
C ASP A 27 0.06 11.04 -3.77
N THR A 28 0.98 11.14 -2.80
CA THR A 28 2.23 10.36 -2.78
C THR A 28 2.47 9.66 -1.44
N LEU A 29 2.66 8.33 -1.49
CA LEU A 29 2.97 7.48 -0.35
C LEU A 29 4.40 6.95 -0.44
N CYS A 30 5.26 7.34 0.50
CA CYS A 30 6.65 6.89 0.57
C CYS A 30 6.79 5.66 1.49
N THR A 31 7.30 4.57 0.93
CA THR A 31 7.79 3.38 1.65
C THR A 31 9.32 3.32 1.56
N PRO A 32 10.01 2.47 2.34
CA PRO A 32 11.48 2.40 2.33
C PRO A 32 12.11 2.14 0.96
N GLU A 33 11.45 1.35 0.10
CA GLU A 33 11.99 0.96 -1.21
C GLU A 33 11.24 1.59 -2.39
N TRP A 34 9.98 2.00 -2.21
CA TRP A 34 9.13 2.53 -3.28
C TRP A 34 8.36 3.78 -2.88
N VAL A 35 8.04 4.58 -3.90
CA VAL A 35 7.11 5.69 -3.82
C VAL A 35 5.89 5.33 -4.64
N PHE A 36 4.70 5.38 -4.03
CA PHE A 36 3.43 5.10 -4.71
C PHE A 36 2.67 6.40 -4.94
N GLU A 37 2.12 6.56 -6.13
CA GLU A 37 1.18 7.64 -6.42
C GLU A 37 -0.27 7.17 -6.23
N LYS A 38 -1.18 8.13 -6.07
CA LYS A 38 -2.61 7.84 -5.96
C LYS A 38 -3.16 7.06 -7.16
N PHE A 39 -2.58 7.23 -8.35
CA PHE A 39 -3.00 6.51 -9.55
C PHE A 39 -2.47 5.07 -9.61
N ASP A 40 -1.50 4.69 -8.75
CA ASP A 40 -1.01 3.31 -8.62
C ASP A 40 -1.96 2.41 -7.83
N LEU A 41 -3.01 2.97 -7.22
CA LEU A 41 -4.01 2.21 -6.48
C LEU A 41 -4.72 1.21 -7.40
N LYS A 42 -4.35 -0.06 -7.25
CA LYS A 42 -4.99 -1.17 -7.95
C LYS A 42 -6.31 -1.50 -7.26
N CYS A 43 -7.39 -1.01 -7.83
CA CYS A 43 -8.74 -1.42 -7.47
C CYS A 43 -9.19 -2.60 -8.35
N PHE A 44 -10.07 -3.44 -7.83
CA PHE A 44 -10.81 -4.36 -8.70
C PHE A 44 -11.66 -3.53 -9.66
N ALA A 45 -11.62 -3.86 -10.95
CA ALA A 45 -12.54 -3.24 -11.90
C ALA A 45 -13.97 -3.44 -11.38
N PRO A 46 -14.82 -2.41 -11.39
CA PRO A 46 -16.20 -2.56 -10.95
C PRO A 46 -16.82 -3.69 -11.78
N LYS A 47 -17.40 -4.68 -11.10
CA LYS A 47 -18.22 -5.69 -11.76
C LYS A 47 -19.39 -4.97 -12.40
N ASN A 48 -19.32 -4.79 -13.72
CA ASN A 48 -20.48 -4.38 -14.49
C ASN A 48 -21.38 -5.61 -14.64
N ASP A 49 -22.07 -5.97 -13.56
CA ASP A 49 -23.13 -6.98 -13.57
C ASP A 49 -24.35 -6.36 -14.27
N ARG A 50 -24.22 -6.17 -15.60
CA ARG A 50 -25.35 -5.98 -16.51
C ARG A 50 -25.73 -7.36 -17.01
N ASN A 51 -26.67 -7.99 -16.31
CA ASN A 51 -27.85 -8.72 -16.82
C ASN A 51 -28.35 -9.70 -15.77
#